data_AF-A0A2S6H4U8-F1
#
_entry.id   AF-A0A2S6H4U8-F1
#
_cell.length_a   1.000
_cell.length_b   1.000
_cell.length_c   1.000
_cell.angle_alpha   90.00
_cell.angle_beta   90.00
_cell.angle_gamma   90.00
#
_symmetry.space_group_name_H-M   'P 1'
#
loop_
_entity.id
_entity.type
_entity.pdbx_description
1 polymer ?
#
loop_
_entity_poly.entity_id
_entity_poly.type
_entity_poly.pdbx_seq_one_letter_code
_entity_poly.pdbx_strand_id
1 'polypeptide(L)'
;MGKIIANRDGPVLGIDSSEAMYEKLKHESSRLQQGWHPYDAFNFLVTAWHLFEDWPKSDDPKALCRMKRHRPRLPSPMNLVLDVVRDLVNGSKHFHLDPGAAAKRRVGEVHTGDEVGFYEYFFHENLPAVTVEDHWYFSIRVLNNLMMRYYEWTFDDSTPVKDFPCDLLEAILYCDITNRRGGPSPAVWLLGIESAYGRETQ
;
A
#
# COMPACT_ATOMS: atom_id res chain seq x y z
N MET A 1 2.13 -42.86 -13.99
CA MET A 1 1.18 -41.96 -14.69
C MET A 1 1.42 -40.55 -14.19
N GLY A 2 1.93 -39.66 -15.06
CA GLY A 2 2.20 -38.27 -14.69
C GLY A 2 0.89 -37.51 -14.51
N LYS A 3 0.80 -36.71 -13.44
CA LYS A 3 -0.30 -35.77 -13.24
C LYS A 3 -0.31 -34.79 -14.41
N ILE A 4 -1.48 -34.62 -15.01
CA ILE A 4 -1.74 -33.55 -15.98
C ILE A 4 -1.48 -32.24 -15.24
N ILE A 5 -0.37 -31.57 -15.60
CA ILE A 5 -0.08 -30.22 -15.14
C ILE A 5 -1.13 -29.36 -15.84
N ALA A 6 -2.01 -28.72 -15.06
CA ALA A 6 -2.94 -27.72 -15.57
C ALA A 6 -2.19 -26.77 -16.52
N ASN A 7 -2.78 -26.38 -17.66
CA ASN A 7 -2.20 -25.48 -18.69
C ASN A 7 -1.42 -24.31 -18.06
N ARG A 8 -0.14 -24.53 -17.76
CA ARG A 8 0.79 -23.59 -17.15
C ARG A 8 2.05 -23.67 -17.98
N ASP A 9 2.45 -22.56 -18.58
CA ASP A 9 3.60 -22.48 -19.49
C ASP A 9 4.96 -22.55 -18.76
N GLY A 10 4.99 -22.85 -17.45
CA GLY A 10 6.22 -22.98 -16.68
C GLY A 10 6.04 -23.56 -15.28
N PRO A 11 7.15 -23.98 -14.63
CA PRO A 11 7.11 -24.48 -13.26
C PRO A 11 6.83 -23.34 -12.27
N VAL A 12 5.85 -23.56 -11.39
CA VAL A 12 5.51 -22.64 -10.30
C VAL A 12 5.74 -23.37 -8.97
N LEU A 13 6.51 -22.76 -8.06
CA LEU A 13 6.71 -23.25 -6.71
C LEU A 13 6.06 -22.28 -5.71
N GLY A 14 5.14 -22.80 -4.90
CA GLY A 14 4.48 -22.01 -3.85
C GLY A 14 3.29 -21.21 -4.38
N ILE A 15 3.49 -19.92 -4.64
CA ILE A 15 2.42 -18.94 -4.89
C ILE A 15 1.93 -19.07 -6.33
N ASP A 16 0.65 -19.38 -6.51
CA ASP A 16 0.10 -19.71 -7.83
C ASP A 16 -1.29 -19.10 -8.13
N SER A 17 -1.81 -18.27 -7.22
CA SER A 17 -2.98 -17.41 -7.44
C SER A 17 -2.81 -16.03 -6.78
N SER A 18 -3.64 -15.07 -7.16
CA SER A 18 -3.61 -13.74 -6.54
C SER A 18 -4.02 -13.79 -5.06
N GLU A 19 -4.90 -14.73 -4.67
CA GLU A 19 -5.22 -14.99 -3.26
C GLU A 19 -4.00 -15.48 -2.48
N ALA A 20 -3.21 -16.41 -3.05
CA ALA A 20 -1.98 -16.87 -2.40
C ALA A 20 -0.95 -15.73 -2.27
N MET A 21 -0.89 -14.83 -3.25
CA MET A 21 -0.04 -13.63 -3.18
C MET A 21 -0.56 -12.62 -2.14
N TYR A 22 -1.88 -12.55 -1.93
CA TYR A 22 -2.47 -11.78 -0.85
C TYR A 22 -2.14 -12.35 0.54
N GLU A 23 -2.14 -13.68 0.70
CA GLU A 23 -1.66 -14.32 1.93
C GLU A 23 -0.17 -14.03 2.18
N LYS A 24 0.67 -14.04 1.13
CA LYS A 24 2.06 -13.55 1.24
C LYS A 24 2.08 -12.09 1.71
N LEU A 25 1.25 -11.22 1.15
CA LEU A 25 1.22 -9.82 1.54
C LEU A 25 0.87 -9.63 3.03
N LYS A 26 -0.11 -10.39 3.55
CA LYS A 26 -0.42 -10.42 5.00
C LYS A 26 0.80 -10.83 5.83
N HIS A 27 1.56 -11.82 5.37
CA HIS A 27 2.80 -12.24 6.04
C HIS A 27 3.87 -11.13 6.02
N GLU A 28 4.09 -10.46 4.87
CA GLU A 28 5.03 -9.34 4.80
C GLU A 28 4.60 -8.18 5.69
N SER A 29 3.29 -7.88 5.77
CA SER A 29 2.75 -6.86 6.67
C SER A 29 3.03 -7.20 8.15
N SER A 30 2.77 -8.45 8.54
CA SER A 30 3.06 -8.93 9.90
C SER A 30 4.56 -8.83 10.24
N ARG A 31 5.45 -9.17 9.30
CA ARG A 31 6.90 -9.01 9.48
C ARG A 31 7.29 -7.55 9.60
N LEU A 32 6.79 -6.69 8.71
CA LEU A 32 7.04 -5.25 8.73
C LEU A 32 6.65 -4.62 10.06
N GLN A 33 5.49 -5.02 10.61
CA GLN A 33 4.99 -4.50 11.89
C GLN A 33 5.87 -4.84 13.11
N GLN A 34 6.81 -5.78 13.01
CA GLN A 34 7.70 -6.15 14.13
C GLN A 34 8.77 -5.09 14.43
N GLY A 35 9.06 -4.20 13.48
CA GLY A 35 10.08 -3.17 13.69
C GLY A 35 10.17 -2.09 12.63
N TRP A 36 9.26 -2.07 11.64
CA TRP A 36 9.19 -1.07 10.58
C TRP A 36 10.48 -0.89 9.79
N HIS A 37 11.27 -1.96 9.69
CA HIS A 37 12.60 -1.93 9.10
C HIS A 37 12.54 -1.71 7.58
N PRO A 38 13.42 -0.87 6.97
CA PRO A 38 13.40 -0.56 5.54
C PRO A 38 13.44 -1.79 4.62
N TYR A 39 14.13 -2.86 5.03
CA TYR A 39 14.17 -4.11 4.26
C TYR A 39 12.80 -4.79 4.18
N ASP A 40 12.08 -4.91 5.29
CA ASP A 40 10.74 -5.51 5.29
C ASP A 40 9.73 -4.58 4.62
N ALA A 41 9.94 -3.26 4.70
CA ALA A 41 9.15 -2.25 4.00
C ALA A 41 9.23 -2.44 2.48
N PHE A 42 10.44 -2.61 1.96
CA PHE A 42 10.65 -2.92 0.54
C PHE A 42 9.94 -4.21 0.13
N ASN A 43 10.10 -5.30 0.90
CA ASN A 43 9.46 -6.58 0.58
C ASN A 43 7.93 -6.49 0.58
N PHE A 44 7.35 -5.76 1.55
CA PHE A 44 5.92 -5.47 1.59
C PHE A 44 5.46 -4.70 0.35
N LEU A 45 6.11 -3.57 0.03
CA LEU A 45 5.72 -2.71 -1.09
C LEU A 45 5.87 -3.39 -2.45
N VAL A 46 6.94 -4.16 -2.66
CA VAL A 46 7.13 -4.97 -3.87
C VAL A 46 6.02 -6.02 -4.01
N THR A 47 5.69 -6.70 -2.92
CA THR A 47 4.61 -7.70 -2.91
C THR A 47 3.27 -7.05 -3.21
N ALA A 48 2.99 -5.90 -2.60
CA ALA A 48 1.78 -5.12 -2.82
C ALA A 48 1.68 -4.62 -4.26
N TRP A 49 2.79 -4.15 -4.85
CA TRP A 49 2.81 -3.68 -6.23
C TRP A 49 2.57 -4.81 -7.23
N HIS A 50 3.25 -5.95 -7.07
CA HIS A 50 3.04 -7.10 -7.95
C HIS A 50 1.60 -7.62 -7.84
N LEU A 51 1.05 -7.71 -6.63
CA LEU A 51 -0.34 -8.11 -6.43
C LEU A 51 -1.33 -7.20 -7.18
N PHE A 52 -0.98 -5.92 -7.35
CA PHE A 52 -1.76 -4.96 -8.13
C PHE A 52 -1.57 -5.12 -9.64
N GLU A 53 -0.31 -5.16 -10.09
CA GLU A 53 0.04 -4.98 -11.52
C GLU A 53 0.10 -6.31 -12.29
N ASP A 54 0.69 -7.34 -11.70
CA ASP A 54 1.04 -8.57 -12.41
C ASP A 54 0.04 -9.70 -12.16
N TRP A 55 -0.45 -9.80 -10.93
CA TRP A 55 -1.31 -10.90 -10.49
C TRP A 55 -2.77 -10.83 -10.93
N PRO A 56 -3.38 -9.71 -11.35
CA PRO A 56 -4.73 -9.75 -11.93
C PRO A 56 -4.87 -10.68 -13.16
N LYS A 57 -3.74 -11.05 -13.79
CA LYS A 57 -3.69 -11.98 -14.91
C LYS A 57 -4.01 -13.42 -14.51
N SER A 58 -3.83 -13.79 -13.24
CA SER A 58 -4.18 -15.13 -12.72
C SER A 58 -5.66 -15.32 -12.45
N ASP A 59 -6.43 -14.24 -12.37
CA ASP A 59 -7.84 -14.28 -11.94
C ASP A 59 -8.79 -14.38 -13.13
N ASP A 60 -9.99 -14.92 -12.89
CA ASP A 60 -11.08 -14.84 -13.86
C ASP A 60 -11.33 -13.36 -14.25
N PRO A 61 -11.43 -13.02 -15.56
CA PRO A 61 -11.74 -11.67 -16.01
C PRO A 61 -12.96 -11.00 -15.36
N LYS A 62 -13.91 -11.80 -14.86
CA LYS A 62 -15.14 -11.38 -14.19
C LYS A 62 -15.04 -11.38 -12.66
N ALA A 63 -13.93 -11.84 -12.08
CA ALA A 63 -13.74 -11.84 -10.64
C ALA A 63 -13.74 -10.40 -10.10
N LEU A 64 -14.41 -10.18 -8.96
CA LEU A 64 -14.50 -8.86 -8.34
C LEU A 64 -13.12 -8.36 -7.92
N CYS A 65 -12.26 -9.21 -7.38
CA CYS A 65 -10.88 -8.87 -7.01
C CYS A 65 -10.09 -8.26 -8.18
N ARG A 66 -10.22 -8.83 -9.38
CA ARG A 66 -9.62 -8.30 -10.61
C ARG A 66 -10.24 -6.97 -11.01
N MET A 67 -11.57 -6.85 -10.95
CA MET A 67 -12.27 -5.62 -11.29
C MET A 67 -11.96 -4.45 -10.34
N LYS A 68 -11.78 -4.75 -9.04
CA LYS A 68 -11.40 -3.81 -7.97
C LYS A 68 -9.95 -3.30 -8.10
N ARG A 69 -9.10 -4.02 -8.84
CA ARG A 69 -7.72 -3.59 -9.20
C ARG A 69 -7.64 -2.75 -10.47
N HIS A 70 -8.76 -2.45 -11.13
CA HIS A 70 -8.75 -1.69 -12.37
C HIS A 70 -8.65 -0.17 -12.12
N ARG A 71 -7.47 0.44 -12.36
CA ARG A 71 -7.17 1.86 -12.07
C ARG A 71 -8.27 2.87 -12.44
N PRO A 72 -8.88 2.84 -13.65
CA PRO A 72 -9.96 3.77 -14.00
C PRO A 72 -11.22 3.69 -13.13
N ARG A 73 -11.38 2.63 -12.33
CA ARG A 73 -12.52 2.46 -11.41
C ARG A 73 -12.19 2.88 -9.98
N LEU A 74 -10.92 3.19 -9.70
CA LEU A 74 -10.48 3.63 -8.39
C LEU A 74 -10.60 5.14 -8.25
N PRO A 75 -10.92 5.65 -7.05
CA PRO A 75 -10.83 7.08 -6.75
C PRO A 75 -9.42 7.61 -7.00
N SER A 76 -9.32 8.88 -7.42
CA SER A 76 -8.03 9.55 -7.65
C SER A 76 -7.08 9.46 -6.45
N PRO A 77 -7.53 9.61 -5.19
CA PRO A 77 -6.65 9.44 -4.03
C PRO A 77 -6.05 8.02 -3.92
N MET A 78 -6.79 6.97 -4.26
CA MET A 78 -6.23 5.61 -4.25
C MET A 78 -5.21 5.41 -5.39
N ASN A 79 -5.47 5.99 -6.57
CA ASN A 79 -4.50 5.97 -7.66
C ASN A 79 -3.19 6.70 -7.28
N LEU A 80 -3.27 7.77 -6.47
CA LEU A 80 -2.08 8.42 -5.91
C LEU A 80 -1.27 7.46 -5.04
N VAL A 81 -1.91 6.75 -4.10
CA VAL A 81 -1.23 5.76 -3.24
C VAL A 81 -0.55 4.68 -4.09
N LEU A 82 -1.24 4.16 -5.11
CA LEU A 82 -0.67 3.17 -6.03
C LEU A 82 0.54 3.70 -6.80
N ASP A 83 0.53 4.98 -7.19
CA ASP A 83 1.68 5.62 -7.85
C ASP A 83 2.85 5.82 -6.88
N VAL A 84 2.59 6.14 -5.62
CA VAL A 84 3.63 6.20 -4.57
C VAL A 84 4.29 4.85 -4.38
N VAL A 85 3.49 3.78 -4.24
CA VAL A 85 4.01 2.41 -4.11
C VAL A 85 4.84 2.02 -5.33
N ARG A 86 4.35 2.31 -6.55
CA ARG A 86 5.09 2.06 -7.79
C ARG A 86 6.44 2.76 -7.80
N ASP A 87 6.48 4.04 -7.44
CA ASP A 87 7.69 4.85 -7.49
C ASP A 87 8.73 4.36 -6.47
N LEU A 88 8.30 3.95 -5.28
CA LEU A 88 9.18 3.38 -4.25
C LEU A 88 9.80 2.04 -4.70
N VAL A 89 8.98 1.17 -5.30
CA VAL A 89 9.43 -0.12 -5.83
C VAL A 89 10.39 0.08 -7.00
N ASN A 90 10.06 0.96 -7.94
CA ASN A 90 10.90 1.24 -9.10
C ASN A 90 12.21 1.93 -8.73
N GLY A 91 12.17 2.91 -7.81
CA GLY A 91 13.36 3.59 -7.32
C GLY A 91 14.35 2.62 -6.66
N SER A 92 13.84 1.74 -5.80
CA SER A 92 14.64 0.71 -5.13
C SER A 92 15.22 -0.32 -6.11
N LYS A 93 14.51 -0.61 -7.22
CA LYS A 93 14.95 -1.56 -8.25
C LYS A 93 15.99 -0.98 -9.21
N HIS A 94 15.81 0.27 -9.63
CA HIS A 94 16.58 0.83 -10.75
C HIS A 94 17.75 1.71 -10.33
N PHE A 95 17.84 2.17 -9.07
CA PHE A 95 18.83 3.13 -8.53
C PHE A 95 18.90 4.49 -9.26
N HIS A 96 18.71 4.51 -10.57
CA HIS A 96 18.53 5.66 -11.45
C HIS A 96 17.28 5.40 -12.29
N LEU A 97 16.31 6.30 -12.24
CA LEU A 97 15.14 6.23 -13.11
C LEU A 97 15.51 6.69 -14.52
N ASP A 98 14.99 6.00 -15.54
CA ASP A 98 15.03 6.52 -16.89
C ASP A 98 14.22 7.83 -16.98
N PRO A 99 14.48 8.71 -17.97
CA PRO A 99 13.81 10.01 -18.06
C PRO A 99 12.28 9.93 -18.11
N GLY A 100 11.72 8.88 -18.71
CA GLY A 100 10.28 8.69 -18.81
C GLY A 100 9.64 8.28 -17.48
N ALA A 101 10.31 7.44 -16.71
CA ALA A 101 9.92 7.08 -15.34
C ALA A 101 10.10 8.25 -14.38
N ALA A 102 11.20 9.01 -14.51
CA ALA A 102 11.45 10.21 -13.71
C ALA A 102 10.38 11.28 -13.92
N ALA A 103 9.92 11.49 -15.16
CA ALA A 103 8.86 12.44 -15.48
C ALA A 103 7.47 12.05 -14.90
N LYS A 104 7.26 10.77 -14.58
CA LYS A 104 6.00 10.26 -14.01
C LYS A 104 6.06 10.12 -12.48
N ARG A 105 7.22 10.41 -11.88
CA ARG A 105 7.45 10.29 -10.45
C ARG A 105 6.58 11.30 -9.68
N ARG A 106 5.90 10.80 -8.65
CA ARG A 106 5.08 11.56 -7.70
C ARG A 106 5.83 11.77 -6.39
N VAL A 107 6.62 10.79 -5.95
CA VAL A 107 7.44 10.90 -4.73
C VAL A 107 8.51 11.96 -4.91
N GLY A 108 8.44 13.02 -4.10
CA GLY A 108 9.40 14.12 -4.08
C GLY A 108 10.58 13.81 -3.16
N GLU A 109 10.29 13.31 -1.96
CA GLU A 109 11.25 13.10 -0.89
C GLU A 109 11.00 11.78 -0.16
N VAL A 110 12.08 11.16 0.35
CA VAL A 110 12.05 9.95 1.17
C VAL A 110 12.75 10.28 2.49
N HIS A 111 12.07 10.01 3.59
CA HIS A 111 12.56 10.20 4.95
C HIS A 111 13.00 8.86 5.52
N THR A 112 14.15 8.82 6.20
CA THR A 112 14.65 7.59 6.83
C THR A 112 13.98 7.30 8.18
N GLY A 113 13.38 8.33 8.80
CA GLY A 113 12.86 8.28 10.17
C GLY A 113 13.89 8.64 11.25
N ASP A 114 15.15 8.87 10.86
CA ASP A 114 16.22 9.32 11.77
C ASP A 114 16.38 10.86 11.82
N GLU A 115 15.88 11.55 10.78
CA GLU A 115 15.96 13.00 10.63
C GLU A 115 14.57 13.61 10.81
N VAL A 116 14.41 14.53 11.77
CA VAL A 116 13.10 15.13 12.08
C VAL A 116 12.66 16.09 10.98
N GLY A 117 11.84 15.61 10.05
CA GLY A 117 11.25 16.42 8.98
C GLY A 117 10.11 17.32 9.47
N PHE A 118 9.83 18.43 8.78
CA PHE A 118 8.73 19.36 9.14
C PHE A 118 7.37 18.66 9.28
N TYR A 119 7.13 17.62 8.48
CA TYR A 119 5.87 16.86 8.47
C TYR A 119 5.77 15.78 9.54
N GLU A 120 6.88 15.30 10.07
CA GLU A 120 6.89 14.29 11.14
C GLU A 120 6.29 14.85 12.44
N TYR A 121 6.35 16.17 12.65
CA TYR A 121 5.63 16.83 13.75
C TYR A 121 4.12 16.58 13.72
N PHE A 122 3.51 16.45 12.54
CA PHE A 122 2.05 16.29 12.40
C PHE A 122 1.57 14.84 12.59
N PHE A 123 2.50 13.89 12.67
CA PHE A 123 2.21 12.47 12.75
C PHE A 123 2.93 11.76 13.92
N HIS A 124 3.94 12.39 14.53
CA HIS A 124 4.68 11.90 15.70
C HIS A 124 5.28 10.49 15.53
N GLU A 125 5.79 10.17 14.35
CA GLU A 125 6.42 8.88 14.06
C GLU A 125 7.86 9.06 13.56
N ASN A 126 8.82 8.39 14.19
CA ASN A 126 10.20 8.26 13.70
C ASN A 126 10.32 6.98 12.87
N LEU A 127 9.70 6.98 11.68
CA LEU A 127 9.64 5.83 10.78
C LEU A 127 9.98 6.27 9.35
N PRO A 128 10.45 5.35 8.48
CA PRO A 128 10.59 5.66 7.07
C PRO A 128 9.29 6.22 6.48
N ALA A 129 9.39 7.26 5.67
CA ALA A 129 8.23 7.94 5.11
C ALA A 129 8.53 8.56 3.74
N VAL A 130 7.49 9.09 3.10
CA VAL A 130 7.62 9.82 1.84
C VAL A 130 6.75 11.06 1.81
N THR A 131 7.25 12.10 1.16
CA THR A 131 6.47 13.29 0.79
C THR A 131 6.20 13.30 -0.71
N VAL A 132 4.97 13.61 -1.08
CA VAL A 132 4.49 13.70 -2.47
C VAL A 132 3.89 15.08 -2.68
N GLU A 133 4.32 15.75 -3.75
CA GLU A 133 3.90 17.10 -4.11
C GLU A 133 4.02 18.12 -2.96
N ASP A 134 4.96 17.91 -2.03
CA ASP A 134 5.24 18.75 -0.84
C ASP A 134 4.16 18.81 0.24
N HIS A 135 3.02 18.12 0.12
CA HIS A 135 1.91 18.22 1.09
C HIS A 135 1.24 16.89 1.45
N TRP A 136 1.47 15.84 0.65
CA TRP A 136 1.03 14.49 0.99
C TRP A 136 2.14 13.76 1.71
N TYR A 137 1.86 13.31 2.92
CA TYR A 137 2.83 12.58 3.74
C TYR A 137 2.33 11.17 4.03
N PHE A 138 3.16 10.18 3.71
CA PHE A 138 2.86 8.78 3.98
C PHE A 138 4.02 8.13 4.73
N SER A 139 3.84 7.86 6.03
CA SER A 139 4.76 6.97 6.75
C SER A 139 4.61 5.54 6.23
N ILE A 140 5.63 4.72 6.42
CA ILE A 140 5.59 3.31 5.98
C ILE A 140 4.48 2.53 6.67
N ARG A 141 4.15 2.88 7.91
CA ARG A 141 2.99 2.32 8.62
C ARG A 141 1.70 2.70 7.95
N VAL A 142 1.52 3.97 7.61
CA VAL A 142 0.33 4.44 6.90
C VAL A 142 0.20 3.73 5.55
N LEU A 143 1.29 3.63 4.77
CA LEU A 143 1.29 2.87 3.52
C LEU A 143 0.91 1.40 3.75
N ASN A 144 1.44 0.76 4.79
CA ASN A 144 1.04 -0.59 5.17
C ASN A 144 -0.47 -0.68 5.40
N ASN A 145 -1.02 0.19 6.26
CA ASN A 145 -2.42 0.13 6.65
C ASN A 145 -3.36 0.42 5.47
N LEU A 146 -3.05 1.43 4.66
CA LEU A 146 -3.81 1.76 3.45
C LEU A 146 -3.81 0.61 2.45
N MET A 147 -2.64 0.01 2.19
CA MET A 147 -2.52 -1.10 1.23
C MET A 147 -3.19 -2.38 1.75
N MET A 148 -3.05 -2.70 3.04
CA MET A 148 -3.74 -3.85 3.64
C MET A 148 -5.25 -3.67 3.58
N ARG A 149 -5.77 -2.51 4.00
CA ARG A 149 -7.20 -2.21 3.95
C ARG A 149 -7.75 -2.24 2.52
N TYR A 150 -6.97 -1.74 1.56
CA TYR A 150 -7.31 -1.82 0.14
C TYR A 150 -7.44 -3.28 -0.35
N TYR A 151 -6.51 -4.15 0.04
CA TYR A 151 -6.56 -5.55 -0.36
C TYR A 151 -7.61 -6.38 0.37
N GLU A 152 -7.90 -6.07 1.63
CA GLU A 152 -9.07 -6.62 2.34
C GLU A 152 -10.36 -6.34 1.57
N TRP A 153 -10.57 -5.10 1.13
CA TRP A 153 -11.71 -4.78 0.27
C TRP A 153 -11.60 -5.46 -1.10
N THR A 154 -10.41 -5.54 -1.68
CA THR A 154 -10.21 -6.15 -3.01
C THR A 154 -10.62 -7.62 -3.02
N PHE A 155 -10.28 -8.38 -1.98
CA PHE A 155 -10.58 -9.80 -1.87
C PHE A 155 -11.87 -10.11 -1.10
N ASP A 156 -12.66 -9.09 -0.75
CA ASP A 156 -13.99 -9.25 -0.21
C ASP A 156 -15.04 -9.28 -1.34
N ASP A 157 -15.54 -10.47 -1.67
CA ASP A 157 -16.55 -10.61 -2.73
C ASP A 157 -17.97 -10.15 -2.31
N SER A 158 -18.18 -9.78 -1.04
CA SER A 158 -19.48 -9.29 -0.56
C SER A 158 -19.73 -7.82 -0.94
N THR A 159 -18.68 -7.06 -1.25
CA THR A 159 -18.77 -5.64 -1.61
C THR A 159 -18.57 -5.42 -3.12
N PRO A 160 -19.42 -4.66 -3.81
CA PRO A 160 -19.26 -4.42 -5.23
C PRO A 160 -18.16 -3.37 -5.51
N VAL A 161 -17.65 -3.36 -6.75
CA VAL A 161 -16.55 -2.47 -7.19
C VAL A 161 -16.85 -0.98 -7.00
N LYS A 162 -18.13 -0.58 -7.12
CA LYS A 162 -18.57 0.80 -6.97
C LYS A 162 -18.53 1.30 -5.52
N ASP A 163 -18.52 0.39 -4.55
CA ASP A 163 -18.61 0.72 -3.13
C ASP A 163 -17.19 0.69 -2.56
N PHE A 164 -16.38 1.67 -2.99
CA PHE A 164 -15.04 1.86 -2.45
C PHE A 164 -15.12 2.26 -0.97
N PRO A 165 -14.27 1.72 -0.07
CA PRO A 165 -14.44 1.95 1.35
C PRO A 165 -14.23 3.43 1.75
N CYS A 166 -15.23 4.02 2.41
CA CYS A 166 -15.16 5.41 2.86
C CYS A 166 -14.05 5.63 3.90
N ASP A 167 -13.86 4.67 4.82
CA ASP A 167 -12.81 4.70 5.84
C ASP A 167 -11.40 4.72 5.22
N LEU A 168 -11.20 3.95 4.16
CA LEU A 168 -9.96 3.97 3.38
C LEU A 168 -9.78 5.32 2.68
N LEU A 169 -10.82 5.84 2.04
CA LEU A 169 -10.76 7.14 1.37
C LEU A 169 -10.43 8.28 2.34
N GLU A 170 -11.08 8.31 3.50
CA GLU A 170 -10.82 9.28 4.57
C GLU A 170 -9.37 9.19 5.06
N ALA A 171 -8.86 7.97 5.26
CA ALA A 171 -7.47 7.75 5.68
C ALA A 171 -6.45 8.26 4.65
N ILE A 172 -6.72 8.07 3.35
CA ILE A 172 -5.86 8.63 2.30
C ILE A 172 -5.92 10.16 2.33
N LEU A 173 -7.12 10.75 2.35
CA LEU A 173 -7.28 12.21 2.36
C LEU A 173 -6.68 12.86 3.60
N TYR A 174 -6.61 12.15 4.71
CA TYR A 174 -5.96 12.63 5.93
C TYR A 174 -4.44 12.81 5.78
N CYS A 175 -3.83 12.15 4.79
CA CYS A 175 -2.41 12.27 4.47
C CYS A 175 -2.08 13.57 3.71
N ASP A 176 -3.09 14.26 3.16
CA ASP A 176 -2.95 15.61 2.63
C ASP A 176 -2.96 16.61 3.79
N ILE A 177 -1.77 16.99 4.24
CA ILE A 177 -1.59 17.84 5.43
C ILE A 177 -2.24 19.21 5.24
N THR A 178 -2.18 19.77 4.03
CA THR A 178 -2.70 21.11 3.75
C THR A 178 -4.22 21.17 3.77
N ASN A 179 -4.88 20.09 3.36
CA ASN A 179 -6.34 19.98 3.34
C ASN A 179 -6.89 19.13 4.49
N ARG A 180 -6.04 18.72 5.44
CA ARG A 180 -6.41 17.96 6.63
C ARG A 180 -7.43 18.74 7.45
N ARG A 181 -8.68 18.28 7.42
CA ARG A 181 -9.73 18.86 8.27
C ARG A 181 -9.41 18.53 9.72
N GLY A 182 -9.52 19.53 10.61
CA GLY A 182 -9.41 19.30 12.05
C GLY A 182 -10.40 18.21 12.50
N GLY A 183 -9.94 17.28 13.34
CA GLY A 183 -10.74 16.12 13.75
C GLY A 183 -9.88 14.95 14.23
N PRO A 184 -10.51 13.88 14.75
CA PRO A 184 -9.79 12.68 15.17
C PRO A 184 -9.07 12.02 13.98
N SER A 185 -7.95 11.36 14.24
CA SER A 185 -7.27 10.54 13.24
C SER A 185 -8.18 9.39 12.77
N PRO A 186 -8.23 9.07 11.46
CA PRO A 186 -8.99 7.93 10.96
C PRO A 186 -8.54 6.60 11.59
N ALA A 187 -9.48 5.66 11.76
CA ALA A 187 -9.18 4.37 12.40
C ALA A 187 -8.08 3.58 11.67
N VAL A 188 -8.10 3.56 10.33
CA VAL A 188 -7.07 2.92 9.50
C VAL A 188 -5.67 3.51 9.77
N TRP A 189 -5.61 4.80 10.08
CA TRP A 189 -4.36 5.47 10.43
C TRP A 189 -3.85 5.05 11.82
N LEU A 190 -4.77 4.92 12.78
CA LEU A 190 -4.45 4.58 14.18
C LEU A 190 -3.98 3.12 14.37
N LEU A 191 -4.16 2.25 13.37
CA LEU A 191 -3.76 0.85 13.46
C LEU A 191 -2.26 0.70 13.75
N GLY A 192 -1.95 0.09 14.91
CA GLY A 192 -0.61 -0.14 15.44
C GLY A 192 0.00 1.03 16.23
N ILE A 193 -0.72 2.13 16.42
CA ILE A 193 -0.29 3.32 17.21
C ILE A 193 -1.25 3.56 18.40
N GLU A 194 -2.17 2.63 18.66
CA GLU A 194 -3.25 2.78 19.62
C GLU A 194 -2.74 3.03 21.04
N SER A 195 -1.54 2.52 21.37
CA SER A 195 -0.90 2.72 22.67
C SER A 195 -0.26 4.10 22.84
N ALA A 196 0.19 4.75 21.76
CA ALA A 196 0.80 6.09 21.85
C ALA A 196 -0.24 7.22 21.92
N TYR A 197 -1.46 6.94 21.44
CA TYR A 197 -2.61 7.87 21.51
C TYR A 197 -3.68 7.45 22.53
N GLY A 198 -3.44 6.36 23.28
CA GLY A 198 -4.27 5.94 24.39
C GLY A 198 -4.28 6.99 25.49
N ARG A 199 -5.39 7.73 25.60
CA ARG A 199 -5.79 8.31 26.88
C ARG A 199 -5.79 7.20 27.91
N GLU A 200 -5.14 7.44 29.05
CA GLU A 200 -5.51 6.79 30.30
C GLU A 200 -7.00 7.03 30.52
N THR A 201 -7.85 6.08 30.13
CA THR A 201 -9.18 5.96 30.70
C THR A 201 -9.00 5.29 32.05
N GLN A 202 -8.79 6.12 33.08
CA GLN A 202 -9.26 5.80 34.43
C GLN A 202 -10.78 6.00 34.48
#